data_AF-A0A1H7W0J0-F1
#
_entry.id   AF-A0A1H7W0J0-F1
#
_cell.length_a   1.000
_cell.length_b   1.000
_cell.length_c   1.000
_cell.angle_alpha   90.00
_cell.angle_beta   90.00
_cell.angle_gamma   90.00
#
_symmetry.space_group_name_H-M   'P 1'
#
loop_
_entity.id
_entity.type
_entity.pdbx_description
1 polymer ?
#
loop_
_entity_poly.entity_id
_entity_poly.type
_entity_poly.pdbx_seq_one_letter_code
_entity_poly.pdbx_strand_id
1 'polypeptide(L)'
;MRYTLRLLTLQQFQRATTLLCAMEVIRRAEDKTWGKEPFSLGLWVGNRVTPGTTDASHQAVEAIRNNDRNKAGIASPAQLTSCPWCGSEISGGRDIEVDRIAGRTLIYCGDKLGGCDFSKAKSTGQPHPGLPVKVVDEEIYHRPPTMMIATVDKFAMMAWRPEVRNLFGRVEQECGRHGLLWPSHDCGTGHRARGAYPAASVKPVRAIRPPDLIIQDEFHLISGPLGTMVGLYETAVDELSSWVLGDEKVRPKVVASTATVRRADDQVRNVFMRRISVFPPSGLDVEDNFFLVQRPILERPSRRYMGICAPGSSRPAVLIRTYTAFLTAAQALFDRFGPVADPYMTLVGYFNSLRELGGMKRLAEDDVQTRSFRVDMSLVDRPGLAQRRVEEISELTSRVSSQDIPRYLDQLEVPFDGTFDPALGKWVTNRKPGEARPIDAVLATNMLSVGVDVNRLGVMVVNGQPKGTAEYIQATSRVGRTPPGLVATVLTWARPRDLSHYETFEHYHATFYQHVEAQSVTPFSPRALDRGLTGAMLSIMRHTYDPFAANDGAGAMNSPSRKEMLDTIGAVAARTWEVIEDSGKKTLTEAEMKR
;
A
#
# COMPACT_ATOMS: atom_id res chain seq x y z
N MET A 1 -6.57 -5.37 8.00
CA MET A 1 -5.26 -4.73 7.83
C MET A 1 -5.44 -3.39 7.13
N ARG A 2 -4.79 -2.34 7.60
CA ARG A 2 -4.95 -0.96 7.15
C ARG A 2 -3.65 -0.40 6.60
N TYR A 3 -3.76 0.36 5.53
CA TYR A 3 -2.65 1.05 4.87
C TYR A 3 -2.97 2.51 4.61
N THR A 4 -1.92 3.33 4.64
CA THR A 4 -2.00 4.76 4.35
C THR A 4 -1.92 5.07 2.86
N LEU A 5 -1.16 4.29 2.10
CA LEU A 5 -0.83 4.56 0.69
C LEU A 5 -1.23 3.42 -0.24
N ARG A 6 -1.71 3.80 -1.43
CA ARG A 6 -2.28 2.93 -2.48
C ARG A 6 -1.31 1.91 -3.08
N LEU A 7 0.00 2.12 -2.92
CA LEU A 7 1.02 1.30 -3.57
C LEU A 7 1.38 0.07 -2.73
N LEU A 8 1.34 0.20 -1.39
CA LEU A 8 1.59 -0.90 -0.46
C LEU A 8 0.53 -2.00 -0.54
N THR A 9 -0.69 -1.67 -0.97
CA THR A 9 -1.82 -2.59 -0.85
C THR A 9 -1.71 -3.79 -1.79
N LEU A 10 -1.04 -3.69 -2.95
CA LEU A 10 -1.07 -4.75 -3.96
C LEU A 10 -0.12 -5.92 -3.66
N GLN A 11 1.16 -5.67 -3.38
CA GLN A 11 2.09 -6.74 -3.00
C GLN A 11 1.64 -7.42 -1.70
N GLN A 12 1.13 -6.63 -0.75
CA GLN A 12 0.58 -7.17 0.49
C GLN A 12 -0.71 -7.97 0.26
N PHE A 13 -1.53 -7.54 -0.70
CA PHE A 13 -2.69 -8.31 -1.14
C PHE A 13 -2.28 -9.63 -1.78
N GLN A 14 -1.23 -9.67 -2.61
CA GLN A 14 -0.69 -10.93 -3.15
C GLN A 14 -0.23 -11.87 -2.03
N ARG A 15 0.59 -11.37 -1.08
CA ARG A 15 1.11 -12.17 0.04
C ARG A 15 -0.01 -12.68 0.95
N ALA A 16 -0.97 -11.82 1.30
CA ALA A 16 -2.13 -12.21 2.07
C ALA A 16 -3.00 -13.22 1.29
N THR A 17 -3.14 -13.07 -0.03
CA THR A 17 -3.86 -14.04 -0.86
C THR A 17 -3.23 -15.41 -0.77
N THR A 18 -1.90 -15.54 -0.81
CA THR A 18 -1.22 -16.83 -0.62
C THR A 18 -1.56 -17.48 0.73
N LEU A 19 -1.57 -16.69 1.82
CA LEU A 19 -1.97 -17.17 3.14
C LEU A 19 -3.42 -17.68 3.14
N LEU A 20 -4.35 -16.89 2.59
CA LEU A 20 -5.77 -17.26 2.54
C LEU A 20 -6.01 -18.48 1.62
N CYS A 21 -5.26 -18.61 0.52
CA CYS A 21 -5.25 -19.81 -0.30
C CYS A 21 -4.86 -21.05 0.51
N ALA A 22 -3.76 -20.97 1.28
CA ALA A 22 -3.31 -22.08 2.13
C ALA A 22 -4.39 -22.46 3.17
N MET A 23 -4.98 -21.46 3.84
CA MET A 23 -6.06 -21.68 4.81
C MET A 23 -7.29 -22.33 4.16
N GLU A 24 -7.68 -21.88 2.97
CA GLU A 24 -8.84 -22.41 2.24
C GLU A 24 -8.61 -23.84 1.75
N VAL A 25 -7.40 -24.20 1.32
CA VAL A 25 -7.06 -25.60 0.98
C VAL A 25 -7.21 -26.51 2.20
N ILE A 26 -6.70 -26.09 3.37
CA ILE A 26 -6.83 -26.83 4.63
C ILE A 26 -8.32 -26.96 5.02
N ARG A 27 -9.08 -25.86 4.96
CA ARG A 27 -10.52 -25.85 5.28
C ARG A 27 -11.32 -26.79 4.38
N ARG A 28 -11.05 -26.82 3.06
CA ARG A 28 -11.73 -27.70 2.10
C ARG A 28 -11.48 -29.17 2.38
N ALA A 29 -10.30 -29.52 2.88
CA ALA A 29 -9.97 -30.90 3.25
C ALA A 29 -10.71 -31.35 4.52
N GLU A 30 -11.01 -30.43 5.45
CA GLU A 30 -11.59 -30.73 6.77
C GLU A 30 -12.76 -29.79 7.12
N ASP A 31 -13.80 -29.76 6.28
CA ASP A 31 -14.93 -28.84 6.43
C ASP A 31 -15.76 -29.05 7.71
N LYS A 32 -15.74 -30.27 8.27
CA LYS A 32 -16.39 -30.59 9.55
C LYS A 32 -15.73 -29.91 10.74
N THR A 33 -14.40 -29.72 10.69
CA THR A 33 -13.62 -29.09 11.76
C THR A 33 -13.65 -27.58 11.62
N TRP A 34 -13.41 -27.08 10.41
CA TRP A 34 -13.19 -25.65 10.15
C TRP A 34 -14.43 -24.90 9.65
N GLY A 35 -15.52 -25.61 9.34
CA GLY A 35 -16.77 -25.05 8.85
C GLY A 35 -16.82 -24.92 7.32
N LYS A 36 -18.01 -24.54 6.84
CA LYS A 36 -18.33 -24.45 5.40
C LYS A 36 -18.07 -23.08 4.79
N GLU A 37 -17.94 -22.04 5.61
CA GLU A 37 -17.71 -20.67 5.14
C GLU A 37 -16.27 -20.52 4.66
N PRO A 38 -16.03 -20.03 3.42
CA PRO A 38 -14.70 -19.92 2.87
C PRO A 38 -13.85 -18.85 3.58
N PHE A 39 -12.57 -19.16 3.76
CA PHE A 39 -11.59 -18.14 4.13
C PHE A 39 -11.35 -17.22 2.93
N SER A 40 -11.61 -15.92 3.07
CA SER A 40 -11.48 -14.96 1.95
C SER A 40 -10.81 -13.65 2.33
N LEU A 41 -10.17 -13.03 1.34
CA LEU A 41 -9.50 -11.73 1.43
C LEU A 41 -10.26 -10.66 0.64
N GLY A 42 -10.65 -9.56 1.28
CA GLY A 42 -11.21 -8.39 0.60
C GLY A 42 -10.19 -7.28 0.38
N LEU A 43 -10.25 -6.62 -0.76
CA LEU A 43 -9.48 -5.41 -1.08
C LEU A 43 -10.42 -4.20 -1.15
N TRP A 44 -10.57 -3.50 -0.02
CA TRP A 44 -11.45 -2.35 0.14
C TRP A 44 -10.64 -1.04 0.03
N VAL A 45 -10.35 -0.64 -1.20
CA VAL A 45 -9.47 0.51 -1.52
C VAL A 45 -10.15 1.48 -2.50
N GLY A 46 -9.69 2.73 -2.58
CA GLY A 46 -10.41 3.79 -3.30
C GLY A 46 -10.84 3.42 -4.73
N ASN A 47 -12.02 3.89 -5.16
CA ASN A 47 -12.73 3.47 -6.39
C ASN A 47 -12.03 3.82 -7.72
N ARG A 48 -10.80 4.35 -7.67
CA ARG A 48 -9.92 4.49 -8.85
C ARG A 48 -9.01 3.27 -9.04
N VAL A 49 -8.91 2.41 -8.03
CA VAL A 49 -8.06 1.21 -8.03
C VAL A 49 -8.92 -0.02 -8.30
N THR A 50 -9.95 -0.22 -7.48
CA THR A 50 -10.92 -1.31 -7.60
C THR A 50 -12.34 -0.81 -7.92
N PRO A 51 -13.17 -1.61 -8.63
CA PRO A 51 -14.55 -1.22 -8.92
C PRO A 51 -15.41 -1.07 -7.66
N GLY A 52 -16.27 -0.06 -7.65
CA GLY A 52 -17.23 0.15 -6.56
C GLY A 52 -18.48 -0.73 -6.65
N THR A 53 -18.86 -1.16 -7.85
CA THR A 53 -20.08 -1.94 -8.11
C THR A 53 -19.79 -3.10 -9.06
N THR A 54 -20.67 -4.09 -9.04
CA THR A 54 -20.62 -5.27 -9.92
C THR A 54 -20.75 -4.86 -11.38
N ASP A 55 -21.60 -3.88 -11.70
CA ASP A 55 -21.74 -3.38 -13.07
C ASP A 55 -20.47 -2.66 -13.55
N ALA A 56 -19.80 -1.87 -12.69
CA ALA A 56 -18.52 -1.27 -13.04
C ALA A 56 -17.43 -2.32 -13.25
N SER A 57 -17.43 -3.38 -12.44
CA SER A 57 -16.54 -4.55 -12.61
C SER A 57 -16.75 -5.22 -13.97
N HIS A 58 -18.02 -5.44 -14.34
CA HIS A 58 -18.38 -6.03 -15.63
C HIS A 58 -17.90 -5.18 -16.81
N GLN A 59 -18.17 -3.88 -16.79
CA GLN A 59 -17.72 -2.94 -17.83
C GLN A 59 -16.19 -2.93 -17.97
N ALA A 60 -15.46 -2.97 -16.84
CA ALA A 60 -14.01 -3.02 -16.85
C ALA A 60 -13.47 -4.32 -17.48
N VAL A 61 -14.07 -5.48 -17.17
CA VAL A 61 -13.68 -6.77 -17.76
C VAL A 61 -14.00 -6.81 -19.25
N GLU A 62 -15.15 -6.30 -19.68
CA GLU A 62 -15.50 -6.21 -21.11
C GLU A 62 -14.54 -5.31 -21.88
N ALA A 63 -14.20 -4.13 -21.34
CA ALA A 63 -13.22 -3.23 -21.95
C ALA A 63 -11.83 -3.88 -22.09
N ILE A 64 -11.43 -4.71 -21.12
CA ILE A 64 -10.18 -5.49 -21.18
C ILE A 64 -10.26 -6.53 -22.30
N ARG A 65 -11.37 -7.28 -22.39
CA ARG A 65 -11.62 -8.31 -23.42
C ARG A 65 -11.63 -7.73 -24.83
N ASN A 66 -12.27 -6.59 -25.03
CA ASN A 66 -12.40 -5.92 -26.32
C ASN A 66 -11.14 -5.13 -26.71
N ASN A 67 -10.14 -5.09 -25.83
CA ASN A 67 -8.90 -4.35 -26.00
C ASN A 67 -9.12 -2.85 -26.29
N ASP A 68 -10.10 -2.24 -25.60
CA ASP A 68 -10.45 -0.85 -25.79
C ASP A 68 -9.25 0.06 -25.54
N ARG A 69 -9.07 1.08 -26.40
CA ARG A 69 -7.92 2.01 -26.29
C ARG A 69 -8.05 2.98 -25.11
N ASN A 70 -9.25 3.11 -24.54
CA ASN A 70 -9.58 4.10 -23.51
C ASN A 70 -9.70 3.47 -22.10
N LYS A 71 -8.69 2.70 -21.68
CA LYS A 71 -8.63 2.06 -20.35
C LYS A 71 -8.22 3.01 -19.22
N ALA A 72 -7.69 4.18 -19.57
CA ALA A 72 -7.13 5.14 -18.61
C ALA A 72 -8.21 5.67 -17.65
N GLY A 73 -8.10 5.30 -16.37
CA GLY A 73 -8.98 5.79 -15.30
C GLY A 73 -10.14 4.85 -14.93
N ILE A 74 -10.34 3.75 -15.65
CA ILE A 74 -11.31 2.70 -15.26
C ILE A 74 -10.69 1.85 -14.16
N ALA A 75 -11.36 1.74 -13.01
CA ALA A 75 -10.94 0.83 -11.96
C ALA A 75 -11.17 -0.62 -12.41
N SER A 76 -10.16 -1.48 -12.26
CA SER A 76 -10.19 -2.84 -12.82
C SER A 76 -10.28 -3.87 -11.70
N PRO A 77 -11.08 -4.94 -11.81
CA PRO A 77 -11.01 -6.06 -10.87
C PRO A 77 -9.74 -6.92 -11.06
N ALA A 78 -8.97 -6.73 -12.15
CA ALA A 78 -7.74 -7.49 -12.42
C ALA A 78 -6.55 -6.97 -11.59
N GLN A 79 -6.56 -7.27 -10.29
CA GLN A 79 -5.53 -6.84 -9.33
C GLN A 79 -4.37 -7.84 -9.19
N LEU A 80 -4.51 -9.05 -9.76
CA LEU A 80 -3.50 -10.11 -9.73
C LEU A 80 -3.05 -10.41 -11.16
N THR A 81 -1.74 -10.28 -11.42
CA THR A 81 -1.11 -10.62 -12.71
C THR A 81 -0.68 -12.09 -12.78
N SER A 82 -0.42 -12.70 -11.63
CA SER A 82 -0.06 -14.10 -11.47
C SER A 82 -0.82 -14.73 -10.30
N CYS A 83 -1.01 -16.05 -10.36
CA CYS A 83 -1.67 -16.83 -9.33
C CYS A 83 -0.78 -16.89 -8.08
N PRO A 84 -1.23 -16.37 -6.92
CA PRO A 84 -0.42 -16.39 -5.69
C PRO A 84 -0.19 -17.79 -5.10
N TRP A 85 -0.85 -18.82 -5.66
CA TRP A 85 -0.70 -20.22 -5.24
C TRP A 85 0.32 -20.99 -6.08
N CYS A 86 0.23 -20.92 -7.42
CA CYS A 86 1.06 -21.72 -8.33
C CYS A 86 1.94 -20.90 -9.29
N GLY A 87 1.84 -19.56 -9.27
CA GLY A 87 2.62 -18.66 -10.13
C GLY A 87 2.13 -18.53 -11.59
N SER A 88 1.13 -19.29 -12.01
CA SER A 88 0.58 -19.19 -13.38
C SER A 88 0.02 -17.79 -13.68
N GLU A 89 0.19 -17.29 -14.90
CA GLU A 89 -0.33 -15.99 -15.34
C GLU A 89 -1.86 -15.91 -15.21
N ILE A 90 -2.37 -14.76 -14.76
CA ILE A 90 -3.79 -14.43 -14.73
C ILE A 90 -4.04 -13.28 -15.70
N SER A 91 -4.83 -13.55 -16.73
CA SER A 91 -5.24 -12.56 -17.71
C SER A 91 -6.62 -12.03 -17.38
N GLY A 92 -6.74 -10.71 -17.14
CA GLY A 92 -8.01 -10.08 -16.75
C GLY A 92 -9.16 -10.30 -17.75
N GLY A 93 -8.86 -10.49 -19.03
CA GLY A 93 -9.89 -10.76 -20.05
C GLY A 93 -10.35 -12.22 -20.08
N ARG A 94 -9.52 -13.18 -19.67
CA ARG A 94 -9.79 -14.61 -19.76
C ARG A 94 -10.23 -15.22 -18.44
N ASP A 95 -9.54 -14.88 -17.37
CA ASP A 95 -9.57 -15.59 -16.10
C ASP A 95 -10.46 -14.90 -15.05
N ILE A 96 -11.11 -13.79 -15.41
CA ILE A 96 -12.07 -13.06 -14.55
C ILE A 96 -13.47 -13.14 -15.14
N GLU A 97 -14.43 -13.51 -14.29
CA GLU A 97 -15.85 -13.63 -14.63
C GLU A 97 -16.69 -12.79 -13.67
N VAL A 98 -17.62 -12.02 -14.21
CA VAL A 98 -18.52 -11.18 -13.42
C VAL A 98 -19.93 -11.75 -13.49
N ASP A 99 -20.44 -12.19 -12.35
CA ASP A 99 -21.81 -12.61 -12.15
C ASP A 99 -22.63 -11.41 -11.65
N ARG A 100 -23.34 -10.77 -12.59
CA ARG A 100 -24.21 -9.62 -12.32
C ARG A 100 -25.50 -9.97 -11.59
N ILE A 101 -25.91 -11.24 -11.60
CA ILE A 101 -27.16 -11.69 -10.98
C ILE A 101 -26.93 -12.02 -9.51
N ALA A 102 -25.80 -12.62 -9.18
CA ALA A 102 -25.41 -12.88 -7.79
C ALA A 102 -24.63 -11.70 -7.18
N GLY A 103 -24.11 -10.77 -7.97
CA GLY A 103 -23.25 -9.69 -7.47
C GLY A 103 -21.89 -10.21 -7.03
N ARG A 104 -21.20 -10.97 -7.89
CA ARG A 104 -19.89 -11.58 -7.61
C ARG A 104 -18.90 -11.36 -8.75
N THR A 105 -17.64 -11.11 -8.43
CA THR A 105 -16.54 -11.10 -9.40
C THR A 105 -15.55 -12.21 -9.05
N LEU A 106 -15.54 -13.27 -9.86
CA LEU A 106 -14.73 -14.46 -9.64
C LEU A 106 -13.41 -14.34 -10.41
N ILE A 107 -12.29 -14.57 -9.73
CA ILE A 107 -10.94 -14.56 -10.33
C ILE A 107 -10.39 -15.99 -10.26
N TYR A 108 -10.12 -16.60 -11.40
CA TYR A 108 -9.58 -17.96 -11.50
C TYR A 108 -8.07 -17.96 -11.73
N CYS A 109 -7.42 -19.04 -11.33
CA CYS A 109 -6.05 -19.31 -11.76
C CYS A 109 -6.01 -19.61 -13.26
N GLY A 110 -5.13 -18.94 -14.01
CA GLY A 110 -4.93 -19.15 -15.47
C GLY A 110 -4.05 -20.36 -15.83
N ASP A 111 -3.99 -21.38 -14.96
CA ASP A 111 -3.26 -22.62 -15.24
C ASP A 111 -3.95 -23.37 -16.39
N LYS A 112 -3.27 -23.47 -17.52
CA LYS A 112 -3.79 -24.07 -18.76
C LYS A 112 -4.09 -25.57 -18.62
N LEU A 113 -3.41 -26.26 -17.71
CA LEU A 113 -3.61 -27.70 -17.48
C LEU A 113 -4.69 -27.97 -16.42
N GLY A 114 -5.17 -26.94 -15.71
CA GLY A 114 -6.19 -27.07 -14.67
C GLY A 114 -5.72 -27.87 -13.44
N GLY A 115 -4.41 -27.99 -13.23
CA GLY A 115 -3.82 -28.68 -12.09
C GLY A 115 -3.92 -27.90 -10.78
N CYS A 116 -3.96 -26.57 -10.85
CA CYS A 116 -4.10 -25.70 -9.67
C CYS A 116 -5.49 -25.84 -9.00
N ASP A 117 -5.52 -25.91 -7.66
CA ASP A 117 -6.75 -26.05 -6.85
C ASP A 117 -7.71 -24.85 -6.98
N PHE A 118 -7.20 -23.72 -7.45
CA PHE A 118 -7.97 -22.49 -7.70
C PHE A 118 -8.20 -22.24 -9.20
N SER A 119 -7.89 -23.21 -10.06
CA SER A 119 -8.31 -23.18 -11.47
C SER A 119 -9.82 -23.34 -11.58
N LYS A 120 -10.40 -22.90 -12.70
CA LYS A 120 -11.84 -23.06 -12.94
C LYS A 120 -12.27 -24.53 -12.85
N ALA A 121 -11.50 -25.43 -13.47
CA ALA A 121 -11.80 -26.87 -13.48
C ALA A 121 -11.95 -27.49 -12.08
N LYS A 122 -11.10 -27.10 -11.11
CA LYS A 122 -11.12 -27.67 -9.76
C LYS A 122 -12.00 -26.92 -8.76
N SER A 123 -12.34 -25.66 -9.03
CA SER A 123 -12.97 -24.80 -8.04
C SER A 123 -14.44 -24.45 -8.30
N THR A 124 -15.00 -24.72 -9.49
CA THR A 124 -16.40 -24.36 -9.82
C THR A 124 -17.44 -24.95 -8.85
N GLY A 125 -17.19 -26.13 -8.28
CA GLY A 125 -18.09 -26.76 -7.30
C GLY A 125 -17.96 -26.27 -5.86
N GLN A 126 -17.02 -25.36 -5.59
CA GLN A 126 -16.73 -24.87 -4.23
C GLN A 126 -17.63 -23.67 -3.88
N PRO A 127 -17.90 -23.40 -2.58
CA PRO A 127 -18.70 -22.24 -2.14
C PRO A 127 -18.18 -20.89 -2.67
N HIS A 128 -16.85 -20.79 -2.80
CA HIS A 128 -16.15 -19.70 -3.49
C HIS A 128 -15.28 -20.29 -4.61
N PRO A 129 -15.73 -20.23 -5.87
CA PRO A 129 -14.93 -20.61 -7.02
C PRO A 129 -13.73 -19.67 -7.21
N GLY A 130 -12.66 -20.19 -7.82
CA GLY A 130 -11.44 -19.44 -8.08
C GLY A 130 -10.64 -19.13 -6.81
N LEU A 131 -9.77 -18.13 -6.93
CA LEU A 131 -8.99 -17.57 -5.83
C LEU A 131 -9.95 -16.92 -4.79
N PRO A 132 -9.69 -17.09 -3.49
CA PRO A 132 -10.58 -16.62 -2.42
C PRO A 132 -10.41 -15.12 -2.16
N VAL A 133 -10.58 -14.31 -3.20
CA VAL A 133 -10.38 -12.86 -3.17
C VAL A 133 -11.62 -12.10 -3.62
N LYS A 134 -11.90 -10.98 -2.95
CA LYS A 134 -13.01 -10.07 -3.25
C LYS A 134 -12.45 -8.68 -3.50
N VAL A 135 -12.62 -8.17 -4.71
CA VAL A 135 -12.03 -6.88 -5.12
C VAL A 135 -13.08 -5.84 -5.48
N VAL A 136 -14.37 -6.15 -5.34
CA VAL A 136 -15.47 -5.22 -5.62
C VAL A 136 -16.15 -4.83 -4.31
N ASP A 137 -16.28 -3.53 -4.07
CA ASP A 137 -16.89 -2.99 -2.84
C ASP A 137 -18.27 -3.61 -2.54
N GLU A 138 -19.18 -3.59 -3.52
CA GLU A 138 -20.53 -4.14 -3.41
C GLU A 138 -20.53 -5.63 -2.99
N GLU A 139 -19.64 -6.42 -3.58
CA GLU A 139 -19.46 -7.83 -3.20
C GLU A 139 -18.94 -7.96 -1.76
N ILE A 140 -18.01 -7.10 -1.35
CA ILE A 140 -17.46 -7.06 0.01
C ILE A 140 -18.56 -6.71 1.04
N TYR A 141 -19.48 -5.78 0.74
CA TYR A 141 -20.58 -5.42 1.63
C TYR A 141 -21.62 -6.53 1.77
N HIS A 142 -21.92 -7.23 0.68
CA HIS A 142 -22.81 -8.38 0.70
C HIS A 142 -22.19 -9.60 1.37
N ARG A 143 -20.87 -9.77 1.25
CA ARG A 143 -20.15 -10.95 1.73
C ARG A 143 -18.84 -10.50 2.38
N PRO A 144 -18.90 -9.97 3.62
CA PRO A 144 -17.71 -9.53 4.34
C PRO A 144 -16.63 -10.63 4.35
N PRO A 145 -15.37 -10.28 4.02
CA PRO A 145 -14.28 -11.26 3.97
C PRO A 145 -13.79 -11.61 5.37
N THR A 146 -13.06 -12.73 5.51
CA THR A 146 -12.40 -13.08 6.77
C THR A 146 -11.31 -12.08 7.14
N MET A 147 -10.54 -11.64 6.13
CA MET A 147 -9.53 -10.59 6.27
C MET A 147 -9.80 -9.51 5.23
N MET A 148 -9.68 -8.26 5.63
CA MET A 148 -9.83 -7.12 4.71
C MET A 148 -8.57 -6.25 4.71
N ILE A 149 -8.09 -5.91 3.53
CA ILE A 149 -7.09 -4.86 3.31
C ILE A 149 -7.85 -3.59 2.96
N ALA A 150 -7.67 -2.55 3.76
CA ALA A 150 -8.38 -1.28 3.60
C ALA A 150 -7.42 -0.09 3.56
N THR A 151 -7.77 0.93 2.79
CA THR A 151 -7.09 2.24 2.83
C THR A 151 -7.92 3.25 3.63
N VAL A 152 -7.22 4.13 4.35
CA VAL A 152 -7.86 5.12 5.24
C VAL A 152 -8.78 6.13 4.52
N ASP A 153 -8.64 6.29 3.21
CA ASP A 153 -9.51 7.15 2.39
C ASP A 153 -10.96 6.63 2.32
N LYS A 154 -11.19 5.33 2.52
CA LYS A 154 -12.54 4.74 2.57
C LYS A 154 -13.34 5.16 3.80
N PHE A 155 -12.70 5.58 4.89
CA PHE A 155 -13.41 5.97 6.11
C PHE A 155 -14.34 7.17 5.87
N ALA A 156 -13.95 8.09 5.00
CA ALA A 156 -14.81 9.20 4.61
C ALA A 156 -16.09 8.75 3.87
N MET A 157 -16.07 7.59 3.22
CA MET A 157 -17.26 7.05 2.54
C MET A 157 -18.29 6.47 3.49
N MET A 158 -17.91 6.15 4.74
CA MET A 158 -18.83 5.58 5.73
C MET A 158 -20.05 6.48 5.95
N ALA A 159 -19.87 7.81 5.96
CA ALA A 159 -20.99 8.74 6.13
C ALA A 159 -22.04 8.67 5.01
N TRP A 160 -21.66 8.20 3.82
CA TRP A 160 -22.46 8.29 2.59
C TRP A 160 -22.96 6.96 2.05
N ARG A 161 -22.45 5.83 2.58
CA ARG A 161 -22.69 4.50 2.04
C ARG A 161 -23.37 3.60 3.07
N PRO A 162 -24.69 3.37 2.99
CA PRO A 162 -25.41 2.53 3.96
C PRO A 162 -24.86 1.10 4.04
N GLU A 163 -24.33 0.60 2.93
CA GLU A 163 -23.91 -0.78 2.74
C GLU A 163 -22.71 -1.14 3.64
N VAL A 164 -21.93 -0.13 4.04
CA VAL A 164 -20.74 -0.28 4.88
C VAL A 164 -21.07 -0.83 6.27
N ARG A 165 -22.30 -0.65 6.77
CA ARG A 165 -22.75 -1.18 8.07
C ARG A 165 -22.52 -2.69 8.21
N ASN A 166 -22.61 -3.42 7.11
CA ASN A 166 -22.43 -4.87 7.09
C ASN A 166 -21.00 -5.27 7.48
N LEU A 167 -20.00 -4.43 7.20
CA LEU A 167 -18.61 -4.67 7.60
C LEU A 167 -18.40 -4.58 9.11
N PHE A 168 -19.31 -3.91 9.82
CA PHE A 168 -19.33 -3.80 11.28
C PHE A 168 -20.33 -4.78 11.91
N GLY A 169 -20.80 -5.77 11.15
CA GLY A 169 -21.69 -6.82 11.65
C GLY A 169 -23.12 -6.37 11.95
N ARG A 170 -23.48 -5.13 11.57
CA ARG A 170 -24.81 -4.54 11.74
C ARG A 170 -25.77 -5.04 10.67
N VAL A 171 -26.09 -6.33 10.73
CA VAL A 171 -26.91 -7.04 9.74
C VAL A 171 -28.13 -7.68 10.37
N GLU A 172 -29.24 -7.68 9.62
CA GLU A 172 -30.52 -8.25 10.06
C GLU A 172 -31.10 -9.26 9.07
N GLN A 173 -30.73 -9.14 7.80
CA GLN A 173 -31.31 -9.93 6.72
C GLN A 173 -30.23 -10.43 5.76
N GLU A 174 -30.47 -11.60 5.20
CA GLU A 174 -29.65 -12.20 4.16
C GLU A 174 -30.55 -12.71 3.02
N CYS A 175 -30.16 -12.42 1.79
CA CYS A 175 -30.71 -13.03 0.60
C CYS A 175 -29.83 -14.19 0.17
N GLY A 176 -30.40 -15.39 -0.02
CA GLY A 176 -29.64 -16.56 -0.49
C GLY A 176 -28.94 -16.39 -1.85
N ARG A 177 -29.28 -15.33 -2.61
CA ARG A 177 -28.60 -14.96 -3.87
C ARG A 177 -27.55 -13.88 -3.66
N HIS A 178 -27.95 -12.73 -3.13
CA HIS A 178 -27.08 -11.55 -3.02
C HIS A 178 -26.16 -11.58 -1.79
N GLY A 179 -26.49 -12.30 -0.72
CA GLY A 179 -25.77 -12.29 0.55
C GLY A 179 -26.43 -11.35 1.57
N LEU A 180 -25.63 -10.80 2.48
CA LEU A 180 -26.10 -9.90 3.53
C LEU A 180 -26.71 -8.64 2.93
N LEU A 181 -27.83 -8.20 3.49
CA LEU A 181 -28.57 -7.04 3.03
C LEU A 181 -28.39 -5.88 3.99
N TRP A 182 -28.54 -4.67 3.47
CA TRP A 182 -28.67 -3.43 4.23
C TRP A 182 -30.10 -2.89 4.06
N PRO A 183 -30.55 -1.98 4.96
CA PRO A 183 -31.85 -1.33 4.81
C PRO A 183 -31.99 -0.68 3.43
N SER A 184 -33.20 -0.76 2.85
CA SER A 184 -33.54 -0.28 1.51
C SER A 184 -32.86 -0.99 0.33
N HIS A 185 -32.36 -2.22 0.50
CA HIS A 185 -31.88 -3.02 -0.62
C HIS A 185 -33.04 -3.65 -1.43
N ASP A 186 -32.93 -3.69 -2.75
CA ASP A 186 -34.01 -4.07 -3.70
C ASP A 186 -34.31 -5.59 -3.78
N CYS A 187 -34.07 -6.35 -2.70
CA CYS A 187 -34.37 -7.78 -2.65
C CYS A 187 -35.84 -8.09 -2.30
N GLY A 188 -36.57 -7.16 -1.68
CA GLY A 188 -37.93 -7.40 -1.20
C GLY A 188 -38.02 -8.66 -0.34
N THR A 189 -38.90 -9.60 -0.69
CA THR A 189 -39.04 -10.91 -0.01
C THR A 189 -38.15 -12.02 -0.59
N GLY A 190 -37.47 -11.75 -1.71
CA GLY A 190 -36.62 -12.72 -2.40
C GLY A 190 -36.72 -12.62 -3.93
N HIS A 191 -36.20 -13.65 -4.59
CA HIS A 191 -36.16 -13.74 -6.05
C HIS A 191 -36.70 -15.08 -6.55
N ARG A 192 -37.44 -15.03 -7.66
CA ARG A 192 -37.80 -16.23 -8.42
C ARG A 192 -36.57 -16.84 -9.10
N ALA A 193 -36.66 -18.12 -9.46
CA ALA A 193 -35.63 -18.79 -10.26
C ALA A 193 -35.45 -18.07 -11.61
N ARG A 194 -34.20 -17.94 -12.05
CA ARG A 194 -33.83 -17.30 -13.33
C ARG A 194 -32.61 -18.00 -13.91
N GLY A 195 -32.75 -18.68 -15.05
CA GLY A 195 -31.64 -19.41 -15.68
C GLY A 195 -31.03 -20.45 -14.73
N ALA A 196 -29.71 -20.39 -14.52
CA ALA A 196 -28.98 -21.27 -13.59
C ALA A 196 -29.17 -20.91 -12.10
N TYR A 197 -29.85 -19.80 -11.78
CA TYR A 197 -30.02 -19.34 -10.40
C TYR A 197 -31.34 -19.87 -9.82
N PRO A 198 -31.30 -20.67 -8.73
CA PRO A 198 -32.50 -21.12 -8.06
C PRO A 198 -33.28 -19.95 -7.44
N ALA A 199 -34.52 -20.23 -7.03
CA ALA A 199 -35.29 -19.29 -6.23
C ALA A 199 -34.54 -19.01 -4.90
N ALA A 200 -34.56 -17.75 -4.47
CA ALA A 200 -33.90 -17.31 -3.25
C ALA A 200 -34.91 -16.54 -2.39
N SER A 201 -34.87 -16.72 -1.09
CA SER A 201 -35.70 -15.98 -0.13
C SER A 201 -34.83 -15.06 0.72
N VAL A 202 -35.38 -13.93 1.14
CA VAL A 202 -34.78 -13.13 2.20
C VAL A 202 -35.12 -13.76 3.55
N LYS A 203 -34.11 -13.96 4.39
CA LYS A 203 -34.27 -14.56 5.73
C LYS A 203 -33.66 -13.63 6.78
N PRO A 204 -34.27 -13.57 7.98
CA PRO A 204 -33.63 -12.89 9.10
C PRO A 204 -32.35 -13.64 9.50
N VAL A 205 -31.31 -12.90 9.84
CA VAL A 205 -30.04 -13.43 10.33
C VAL A 205 -29.63 -12.75 11.62
N ARG A 206 -28.80 -13.43 12.40
CA ARG A 206 -28.20 -12.85 13.59
C ARG A 206 -27.10 -11.86 13.17
N ALA A 207 -26.97 -10.77 13.92
CA ALA A 207 -25.84 -9.87 13.79
C ALA A 207 -24.51 -10.63 13.86
N ILE A 208 -23.59 -10.24 12.98
CA ILE A 208 -22.24 -10.82 12.90
C ILE A 208 -21.35 -10.02 13.84
N ARG A 209 -20.28 -10.63 14.35
CA ARG A 209 -19.31 -9.86 15.14
C ARG A 209 -18.60 -8.83 14.25
N PRO A 210 -18.40 -7.60 14.75
CA PRO A 210 -17.58 -6.62 14.05
C PRO A 210 -16.10 -7.07 13.99
N PRO A 211 -15.24 -6.35 13.26
CA PRO A 211 -13.81 -6.64 13.22
C PRO A 211 -13.16 -6.53 14.60
N ASP A 212 -12.70 -7.66 15.16
CA ASP A 212 -12.07 -7.71 16.49
C ASP A 212 -10.54 -7.41 16.47
N LEU A 213 -9.89 -7.47 15.29
CA LEU A 213 -8.45 -7.23 15.11
C LEU A 213 -8.17 -6.23 13.98
N ILE A 214 -7.46 -5.16 14.34
CA ILE A 214 -6.97 -4.13 13.42
C ILE A 214 -5.45 -4.20 13.37
N ILE A 215 -4.91 -4.52 12.21
CA ILE A 215 -3.47 -4.43 11.93
C ILE A 215 -3.22 -3.16 11.13
N GLN A 216 -2.48 -2.21 11.68
CA GLN A 216 -2.03 -1.01 10.99
C GLN A 216 -0.59 -1.19 10.53
N ASP A 217 -0.36 -1.19 9.23
CA ASP A 217 1.00 -1.22 8.69
C ASP A 217 1.55 0.19 8.44
N GLU A 218 2.87 0.33 8.50
CA GLU A 218 3.59 1.59 8.29
C GLU A 218 3.00 2.76 9.12
N PHE A 219 2.82 2.55 10.42
CA PHE A 219 2.13 3.52 11.29
C PHE A 219 2.76 4.92 11.28
N HIS A 220 4.07 5.03 11.05
CA HIS A 220 4.77 6.31 10.87
C HIS A 220 4.29 7.13 9.64
N LEU A 221 3.47 6.56 8.76
CA LEU A 221 2.82 7.30 7.67
C LEU A 221 1.52 7.96 8.13
N ILE A 222 0.96 7.56 9.28
CA ILE A 222 -0.20 8.20 9.91
C ILE A 222 0.27 9.38 10.76
N SER A 223 0.65 10.46 10.08
CA SER A 223 1.19 11.64 10.73
C SER A 223 0.68 12.95 10.14
N GLY A 224 0.92 14.05 10.88
CA GLY A 224 0.58 15.40 10.44
C GLY A 224 -0.91 15.54 10.12
N PRO A 225 -1.27 16.20 9.00
CA PRO A 225 -2.67 16.40 8.62
C PRO A 225 -3.43 15.10 8.35
N LEU A 226 -2.78 14.10 7.74
CA LEU A 226 -3.42 12.81 7.45
C LEU A 226 -3.74 12.08 8.75
N GLY A 227 -2.75 11.92 9.64
CA GLY A 227 -2.95 11.25 10.92
C GLY A 227 -3.96 11.97 11.83
N THR A 228 -4.03 13.29 11.73
CA THR A 228 -5.05 14.11 12.41
C THR A 228 -6.47 13.76 11.94
N MET A 229 -6.71 13.66 10.64
CA MET A 229 -8.03 13.26 10.12
C MET A 229 -8.35 11.80 10.43
N VAL A 230 -7.36 10.91 10.29
CA VAL A 230 -7.52 9.48 10.62
C VAL A 230 -7.91 9.32 12.08
N GLY A 231 -7.21 9.95 13.02
CA GLY A 231 -7.54 9.86 14.45
C GLY A 231 -8.96 10.31 14.80
N LEU A 232 -9.51 11.25 14.03
CA LEU A 232 -10.91 11.67 14.17
C LEU A 232 -11.88 10.60 13.64
N TYR A 233 -11.65 10.04 12.44
CA TYR A 233 -12.46 8.94 11.90
C TYR A 233 -12.33 7.64 12.68
N GLU A 234 -11.20 7.40 13.34
CA GLU A 234 -11.03 6.27 14.26
C GLU A 234 -12.02 6.31 15.43
N THR A 235 -12.63 7.47 15.73
CA THR A 235 -13.77 7.56 16.65
C THR A 235 -14.93 6.69 16.17
N ALA A 236 -15.32 6.83 14.90
CA ALA A 236 -16.42 6.07 14.32
C ALA A 236 -16.06 4.60 14.18
N VAL A 237 -14.85 4.32 13.71
CA VAL A 237 -14.41 2.94 13.48
C VAL A 237 -14.28 2.17 14.79
N ASP A 238 -13.73 2.76 15.84
CA ASP A 238 -13.63 2.14 17.16
C ASP A 238 -15.01 1.91 17.79
N GLU A 239 -15.94 2.87 17.67
CA GLU A 239 -17.30 2.73 18.19
C GLU A 239 -18.07 1.62 17.46
N LEU A 240 -18.05 1.64 16.13
CA LEU A 240 -18.75 0.64 15.30
C LEU A 240 -18.13 -0.75 15.39
N SER A 241 -16.84 -0.84 15.74
CA SER A 241 -16.18 -2.14 15.96
C SER A 241 -16.29 -2.63 17.40
N SER A 242 -16.86 -1.84 18.31
CA SER A 242 -17.03 -2.23 19.70
C SER A 242 -18.34 -2.99 19.90
N TRP A 243 -18.33 -3.96 20.81
CA TRP A 243 -19.51 -4.73 21.19
C TRP A 243 -19.50 -5.03 22.68
N VAL A 244 -20.66 -5.42 23.23
CA VAL A 244 -20.84 -5.64 24.67
C VAL A 244 -20.81 -7.13 24.99
N LEU A 245 -19.95 -7.53 25.92
CA LEU A 245 -19.87 -8.88 26.48
C LEU A 245 -20.23 -8.82 27.97
N GLY A 246 -21.47 -9.14 28.32
CA GLY A 246 -21.98 -8.91 29.68
C GLY A 246 -22.10 -7.42 29.94
N ASP A 247 -21.35 -6.90 30.92
CA ASP A 247 -21.30 -5.47 31.24
C ASP A 247 -20.06 -4.76 30.65
N GLU A 248 -19.16 -5.52 30.00
CA GLU A 248 -17.88 -5.01 29.50
C GLU A 248 -17.97 -4.63 28.01
N LYS A 249 -17.47 -3.43 27.69
CA LYS A 249 -17.31 -2.98 26.29
C LYS A 249 -16.01 -3.55 25.72
N VAL A 250 -16.14 -4.53 24.83
CA VAL A 250 -15.03 -5.12 24.07
C VAL A 250 -14.73 -4.23 22.88
N ARG A 251 -13.50 -3.73 22.81
CA ARG A 251 -13.00 -2.88 21.71
C ARG A 251 -12.02 -3.69 20.85
N PRO A 252 -11.82 -3.35 19.57
CA PRO A 252 -10.90 -4.09 18.72
C PRO A 252 -9.45 -4.00 19.25
N LYS A 253 -8.71 -5.10 19.11
CA LYS A 253 -7.27 -5.14 19.34
C LYS A 253 -6.57 -4.43 18.20
N VAL A 254 -5.65 -3.52 18.51
CA VAL A 254 -4.82 -2.82 17.50
C VAL A 254 -3.39 -3.32 17.59
N VAL A 255 -2.84 -3.74 16.46
CA VAL A 255 -1.42 -4.08 16.28
C VAL A 255 -0.87 -3.14 15.21
N ALA A 256 0.20 -2.41 15.51
CA ALA A 256 0.79 -1.45 14.59
C ALA A 256 2.26 -1.80 14.32
N SER A 257 2.63 -1.98 13.07
CA SER A 257 4.03 -2.09 12.64
C SER A 257 4.59 -0.72 12.27
N THR A 258 5.82 -0.44 12.68
CA THR A 258 6.50 0.80 12.32
C THR A 258 8.02 0.67 12.40
N ALA A 259 8.72 1.32 11.47
CA ALA A 259 10.18 1.30 11.41
C ALA A 259 10.84 2.44 12.18
N THR A 260 10.22 3.63 12.19
CA THR A 260 10.85 4.87 12.69
C THR A 260 9.81 5.76 13.35
N VAL A 261 9.51 5.51 14.63
CA VAL A 261 8.61 6.38 15.41
C VAL A 261 9.32 6.84 16.67
N ARG A 262 9.27 8.15 16.91
CA ARG A 262 9.66 8.79 18.15
C ARG A 262 8.40 9.30 18.84
N ARG A 263 8.30 9.13 20.17
CA ARG A 263 7.07 9.40 20.97
C ARG A 263 5.86 8.60 20.48
N ALA A 264 6.03 7.29 20.35
CA ALA A 264 4.98 6.39 19.88
C ALA A 264 3.73 6.42 20.78
N ASP A 265 3.90 6.59 22.09
CA ASP A 265 2.81 6.69 23.07
C ASP A 265 1.80 7.78 22.70
N ASP A 266 2.27 9.02 22.50
CA ASP A 266 1.43 10.16 22.16
C ASP A 266 0.72 9.94 20.82
N GLN A 267 1.42 9.43 19.82
CA GLN A 267 0.85 9.20 18.50
C GLN A 267 -0.22 8.08 18.53
N VAL A 268 0.06 6.96 19.19
CA VAL A 268 -0.88 5.84 19.35
C VAL A 268 -2.11 6.27 20.17
N ARG A 269 -1.90 7.02 21.25
CA ARG A 269 -2.99 7.56 22.07
C ARG A 269 -3.88 8.48 21.24
N ASN A 270 -3.29 9.41 20.49
CA ASN A 270 -4.03 10.36 19.67
C ASN A 270 -4.79 9.71 18.52
N VAL A 271 -4.22 8.71 17.84
CA VAL A 271 -4.90 8.06 16.71
C VAL A 271 -5.90 7.01 17.19
N PHE A 272 -5.48 6.09 18.05
CA PHE A 272 -6.24 4.88 18.37
C PHE A 272 -6.89 4.88 19.76
N MET A 273 -6.58 5.86 20.62
CA MET A 273 -7.06 5.87 22.02
C MET A 273 -6.75 4.54 22.72
N ARG A 274 -5.48 4.12 22.65
CA ARG A 274 -4.93 2.90 23.26
C ARG A 274 -3.66 3.21 24.03
N ARG A 275 -3.41 2.41 25.07
CA ARG A 275 -2.09 2.31 25.69
C ARG A 275 -1.20 1.44 24.81
N ILE A 276 0.02 1.89 24.55
CA ILE A 276 0.98 1.15 23.74
C ILE A 276 1.67 0.07 24.57
N SER A 277 2.03 -1.02 23.91
CA SER A 277 3.00 -1.98 24.43
C SER A 277 3.93 -2.32 23.27
N VAL A 278 5.19 -1.92 23.38
CA VAL A 278 6.19 -2.16 22.34
C VAL A 278 6.66 -3.60 22.45
N PHE A 279 6.51 -4.36 21.36
CA PHE A 279 7.01 -5.71 21.26
C PHE A 279 7.76 -5.86 19.93
N PRO A 280 8.95 -6.47 19.95
CA PRO A 280 9.79 -6.79 21.10
C PRO A 280 10.28 -5.52 21.83
N PRO A 281 10.58 -5.59 23.14
CA PRO A 281 11.14 -4.46 23.88
C PRO A 281 12.53 -4.09 23.35
N SER A 282 12.92 -2.82 23.51
CA SER A 282 14.31 -2.40 23.28
C SER A 282 15.21 -3.14 24.27
N GLY A 283 16.16 -3.93 23.77
CA GLY A 283 17.15 -4.63 24.59
C GLY A 283 18.02 -3.67 25.41
N LEU A 284 18.93 -4.23 26.20
CA LEU A 284 19.91 -3.43 26.97
C LEU A 284 21.02 -2.87 26.10
N ASP A 285 21.32 -3.54 24.99
CA ASP A 285 22.33 -3.16 24.03
C ASP A 285 21.66 -2.64 22.75
N VAL A 286 22.13 -1.50 22.25
CA VAL A 286 21.67 -0.95 20.97
C VAL A 286 22.23 -1.76 19.79
N GLU A 287 23.39 -2.39 19.99
CA GLU A 287 24.08 -3.22 19.01
C GLU A 287 23.53 -4.65 18.97
N ASP A 288 22.83 -5.11 19.99
CA ASP A 288 22.23 -6.44 20.07
C ASP A 288 20.81 -6.36 20.66
N ASN A 289 19.81 -6.39 19.79
CA ASN A 289 18.41 -6.46 20.16
C ASN A 289 17.68 -7.52 19.34
N PHE A 290 16.41 -7.76 19.68
CA PHE A 290 15.60 -8.82 19.05
C PHE A 290 15.57 -8.76 17.51
N PHE A 291 15.66 -7.57 16.92
CA PHE A 291 15.58 -7.38 15.47
C PHE A 291 16.93 -7.29 14.76
N LEU A 292 17.99 -6.85 15.44
CA LEU A 292 19.27 -6.60 14.81
C LEU A 292 20.42 -6.91 15.75
N VAL A 293 21.50 -7.41 15.15
CA VAL A 293 22.81 -7.53 15.77
C VAL A 293 23.82 -6.84 14.87
N GLN A 294 24.60 -5.92 15.41
CA GLN A 294 25.67 -5.25 14.71
C GLN A 294 26.79 -6.26 14.41
N ARG A 295 27.25 -6.24 13.15
CA ARG A 295 28.35 -7.09 12.69
C ARG A 295 29.48 -6.22 12.17
N PRO A 296 30.74 -6.65 12.31
CA PRO A 296 31.87 -5.97 11.69
C PRO A 296 31.69 -5.81 10.18
N ILE A 297 32.04 -4.64 9.65
CA ILE A 297 31.89 -4.31 8.22
C ILE A 297 32.70 -5.27 7.34
N LEU A 298 33.84 -5.76 7.84
CA LEU A 298 34.69 -6.72 7.14
C LEU A 298 34.01 -8.09 6.95
N GLU A 299 33.09 -8.47 7.83
CA GLU A 299 32.36 -9.74 7.76
C GLU A 299 31.03 -9.59 7.02
N ARG A 300 30.28 -8.52 7.31
CA ARG A 300 28.98 -8.24 6.70
C ARG A 300 28.91 -6.79 6.23
N PRO A 301 29.42 -6.49 5.02
CA PRO A 301 29.28 -5.17 4.44
C PRO A 301 27.81 -4.84 4.18
N SER A 302 27.40 -3.63 4.56
CA SER A 302 26.06 -3.10 4.29
C SER A 302 26.14 -1.98 3.26
N ARG A 303 25.73 -0.77 3.62
CA ARG A 303 25.73 0.41 2.75
C ARG A 303 26.86 1.37 3.09
N ARG A 304 27.49 1.94 2.07
CA ARG A 304 28.37 3.11 2.19
C ARG A 304 27.62 4.36 1.71
N TYR A 305 27.64 5.40 2.53
CA TYR A 305 27.09 6.71 2.20
C TYR A 305 28.19 7.67 1.75
N MET A 306 27.93 8.44 0.70
CA MET A 306 28.86 9.42 0.13
C MET A 306 28.14 10.75 -0.09
N GLY A 307 28.65 11.84 0.48
CA GLY A 307 28.16 13.19 0.22
C GLY A 307 28.90 13.80 -0.97
N ILE A 308 28.17 14.34 -1.94
CA ILE A 308 28.75 15.05 -3.09
C ILE A 308 28.28 16.50 -3.06
N CYS A 309 29.21 17.44 -2.86
CA CYS A 309 28.97 18.87 -2.98
C CYS A 309 30.00 19.46 -3.94
N ALA A 310 29.53 20.18 -4.97
CA ALA A 310 30.38 20.81 -5.97
C ALA A 310 30.10 22.32 -6.01
N PRO A 311 30.81 23.12 -5.19
CA PRO A 311 30.69 24.58 -5.19
C PRO A 311 30.86 25.16 -6.60
N GLY A 312 30.04 26.16 -6.95
CA GLY A 312 30.06 26.81 -8.27
C GLY A 312 29.46 25.99 -9.43
N SER A 313 29.17 24.70 -9.23
CA SER A 313 28.52 23.88 -10.25
C SER A 313 27.00 23.93 -10.15
N SER A 314 26.32 23.89 -11.31
CA SER A 314 24.86 23.73 -11.33
C SER A 314 24.49 22.29 -10.99
N ARG A 315 23.41 22.13 -10.22
CA ARG A 315 22.94 20.82 -9.77
C ARG A 315 22.69 19.81 -10.91
N PRO A 316 22.01 20.18 -12.03
CA PRO A 316 21.86 19.26 -13.16
C PRO A 316 23.21 18.75 -13.70
N ALA A 317 24.21 19.61 -13.78
CA ALA A 317 25.53 19.25 -14.29
C ALA A 317 26.28 18.27 -13.36
N VAL A 318 26.04 18.35 -12.05
CA VAL A 318 26.58 17.38 -11.08
C VAL A 318 25.85 16.04 -11.22
N LEU A 319 24.51 16.05 -11.23
CA LEU A 319 23.70 14.84 -11.38
C LEU A 319 24.02 14.05 -12.65
N ILE A 320 24.15 14.72 -13.79
CA ILE A 320 24.54 14.08 -15.06
C ILE A 320 25.88 13.34 -14.92
N ARG A 321 26.87 13.98 -14.30
CA ARG A 321 28.20 13.38 -14.10
C ARG A 321 28.15 12.21 -13.14
N THR A 322 27.44 12.33 -12.02
CA THR A 322 27.27 11.24 -11.05
C THR A 322 26.56 10.04 -11.67
N TYR A 323 25.47 10.26 -12.41
CA TYR A 323 24.73 9.19 -13.08
C TYR A 323 25.59 8.50 -14.14
N THR A 324 26.28 9.29 -14.98
CA THR A 324 27.19 8.75 -16.01
C THR A 324 28.28 7.89 -15.36
N ALA A 325 28.93 8.40 -14.31
CA ALA A 325 29.99 7.67 -13.60
C ALA A 325 29.48 6.34 -13.03
N PHE A 326 28.31 6.35 -12.38
CA PHE A 326 27.76 5.14 -11.75
C PHE A 326 27.33 4.11 -12.79
N LEU A 327 26.62 4.54 -13.83
CA LEU A 327 26.15 3.65 -14.89
C LEU A 327 27.32 3.00 -15.65
N THR A 328 28.36 3.78 -15.98
CA THR A 328 29.52 3.29 -16.74
C THR A 328 30.51 2.50 -15.89
N ALA A 329 30.66 2.83 -14.59
CA ALA A 329 31.43 2.01 -13.67
C ALA A 329 30.75 0.66 -13.42
N ALA A 330 29.42 0.64 -13.28
CA ALA A 330 28.66 -0.60 -13.18
C ALA A 330 28.83 -1.47 -14.42
N GLN A 331 28.86 -0.88 -15.62
CA GLN A 331 29.16 -1.61 -16.85
C GLN A 331 30.57 -2.22 -16.81
N ALA A 332 31.58 -1.46 -16.37
CA ALA A 332 32.94 -1.99 -16.26
C ALA A 332 33.03 -3.17 -15.28
N LEU A 333 32.27 -3.11 -14.17
CA LEU A 333 32.14 -4.23 -13.24
C LEU A 333 31.45 -5.43 -13.88
N PHE A 334 30.37 -5.22 -14.64
CA PHE A 334 29.67 -6.30 -15.34
C PHE A 334 30.55 -6.94 -16.41
N ASP A 335 31.22 -6.15 -17.25
CA ASP A 335 32.14 -6.66 -18.27
C ASP A 335 33.22 -7.58 -17.65
N ARG A 336 33.66 -7.27 -16.42
CA ARG A 336 34.69 -8.05 -15.70
C ARG A 336 34.14 -9.24 -14.90
N PHE A 337 33.01 -9.08 -14.21
CA PHE A 337 32.53 -10.03 -13.18
C PHE A 337 31.17 -10.66 -13.52
N GLY A 338 30.51 -10.22 -14.59
CA GLY A 338 29.25 -10.78 -15.07
C GLY A 338 28.07 -10.53 -14.13
N PRO A 339 27.14 -11.48 -14.01
CA PRO A 339 25.90 -11.34 -13.23
C PRO A 339 26.08 -10.92 -11.77
N VAL A 340 27.25 -11.14 -11.17
CA VAL A 340 27.56 -10.68 -9.79
C VAL A 340 27.49 -9.15 -9.68
N ALA A 341 27.71 -8.41 -10.77
CA ALA A 341 27.61 -6.96 -10.81
C ALA A 341 26.18 -6.42 -11.03
N ASP A 342 25.18 -7.28 -11.29
CA ASP A 342 23.78 -6.89 -11.51
C ASP A 342 23.24 -5.87 -10.50
N PRO A 343 23.53 -5.98 -9.19
CA PRO A 343 23.03 -5.01 -8.23
C PRO A 343 23.36 -3.55 -8.53
N TYR A 344 24.50 -3.32 -9.17
CA TYR A 344 24.98 -1.98 -9.51
C TYR A 344 24.52 -1.54 -10.90
N MET A 345 23.98 -2.46 -11.69
CA MET A 345 23.54 -2.17 -13.06
C MET A 345 22.28 -1.31 -13.08
N THR A 346 21.33 -1.49 -12.15
CA THR A 346 20.16 -0.60 -12.05
C THR A 346 20.45 0.57 -11.12
N LEU A 347 20.51 1.79 -11.67
CA LEU A 347 20.70 3.01 -10.89
C LEU A 347 19.38 3.55 -10.33
N VAL A 348 19.30 3.70 -9.00
CA VAL A 348 18.14 4.30 -8.35
C VAL A 348 18.35 5.81 -8.14
N GLY A 349 17.49 6.63 -8.73
CA GLY A 349 17.48 8.08 -8.55
C GLY A 349 16.38 8.53 -7.60
N TYR A 350 16.70 9.07 -6.43
CA TYR A 350 15.71 9.56 -5.46
C TYR A 350 15.56 11.09 -5.50
N PHE A 351 14.31 11.57 -5.58
CA PHE A 351 13.98 12.99 -5.70
C PHE A 351 12.93 13.44 -4.68
N ASN A 352 13.16 14.62 -4.10
CA ASN A 352 12.25 15.25 -3.15
C ASN A 352 11.01 15.91 -3.80
N SER A 353 11.00 16.05 -5.13
CA SER A 353 9.87 16.65 -5.85
C SER A 353 9.72 16.11 -7.26
N LEU A 354 8.46 16.01 -7.71
CA LEU A 354 8.11 15.59 -9.07
C LEU A 354 8.69 16.51 -10.15
N ARG A 355 8.85 17.80 -9.85
CA ARG A 355 9.43 18.76 -10.78
C ARG A 355 10.91 18.47 -11.05
N GLU A 356 11.67 18.17 -10.00
CA GLU A 356 13.10 17.87 -10.11
C GLU A 356 13.32 16.51 -10.77
N LEU A 357 12.48 15.53 -10.44
CA LEU A 357 12.48 14.23 -11.10
C LEU A 357 12.20 14.37 -12.60
N GLY A 358 11.14 15.09 -12.98
CA GLY A 358 10.80 15.28 -14.39
C GLY A 358 11.91 15.98 -15.18
N GLY A 359 12.62 16.92 -14.54
CA GLY A 359 13.82 17.51 -15.11
C GLY A 359 14.94 16.49 -15.31
N MET A 360 15.19 15.63 -14.33
CA MET A 360 16.21 14.58 -14.44
C MET A 360 15.85 13.53 -15.47
N LYS A 361 14.58 13.13 -15.62
CA LYS A 361 14.14 12.15 -16.62
C LYS A 361 14.59 12.54 -18.02
N ARG A 362 14.32 13.80 -18.40
CA ARG A 362 14.76 14.35 -19.69
C ARG A 362 16.29 14.33 -19.84
N LEU A 363 17.03 14.67 -18.78
CA LEU A 363 18.49 14.64 -18.80
C LEU A 363 19.04 13.20 -18.86
N ALA A 364 18.34 12.24 -18.26
CA ALA A 364 18.72 10.84 -18.29
C ALA A 364 18.57 10.27 -19.71
N GLU A 365 17.44 10.59 -20.37
CA GLU A 365 17.09 10.17 -21.73
C GLU A 365 17.96 10.81 -22.83
N ASP A 366 18.73 11.86 -22.53
CA ASP A 366 19.55 12.58 -23.52
C ASP A 366 21.02 12.68 -23.08
N ASP A 367 21.30 13.57 -22.12
CA ASP A 367 22.64 13.89 -21.64
C ASP A 367 23.38 12.70 -21.02
N VAL A 368 22.72 11.93 -20.16
CA VAL A 368 23.33 10.77 -19.47
C VAL A 368 23.51 9.61 -20.44
N GLN A 369 22.51 9.31 -21.26
CA GLN A 369 22.60 8.28 -22.30
C GLN A 369 23.77 8.56 -23.24
N THR A 370 23.84 9.78 -23.79
CA THR A 370 24.89 10.20 -24.72
C THR A 370 26.28 10.13 -24.08
N ARG A 371 26.43 10.64 -22.85
CA ARG A 371 27.73 10.62 -22.15
C ARG A 371 28.15 9.21 -21.74
N SER A 372 27.21 8.36 -21.33
CA SER A 372 27.51 6.96 -20.96
C SER A 372 27.99 6.16 -22.17
N PHE A 373 27.40 6.42 -23.34
CA PHE A 373 27.81 5.77 -24.58
C PHE A 373 29.18 6.26 -25.09
N ARG A 374 29.53 7.54 -24.83
CA ARG A 374 30.79 8.15 -25.30
C ARG A 374 31.90 8.18 -24.26
N VAL A 375 31.74 7.51 -23.12
CA VAL A 375 32.68 7.62 -21.99
C VAL A 375 34.11 7.20 -22.36
N ASP A 376 34.22 6.19 -23.23
CA ASP A 376 35.47 5.59 -23.71
C ASP A 376 35.88 6.14 -25.11
N MET A 377 35.11 7.09 -25.65
CA MET A 377 35.43 7.78 -26.91
C MET A 377 36.13 9.13 -26.67
N SER A 378 36.49 9.42 -25.43
CA SER A 378 37.19 10.64 -25.05
C SER A 378 38.70 10.46 -25.24
N LEU A 379 39.40 11.53 -25.62
CA LEU A 379 40.87 11.55 -25.63
C LEU A 379 41.49 11.41 -24.23
N VAL A 380 40.69 11.53 -23.18
CA VAL A 380 41.11 11.39 -21.79
C VAL A 380 40.75 9.99 -21.32
N ASP A 381 41.77 9.21 -20.95
CA ASP A 381 41.58 7.90 -20.33
C ASP A 381 40.81 8.03 -19.01
N ARG A 382 39.87 7.11 -18.80
CA ARG A 382 39.00 7.07 -17.62
C ARG A 382 38.97 5.65 -17.05
N PRO A 383 40.04 5.24 -16.34
CA PRO A 383 40.14 3.91 -15.79
C PRO A 383 38.93 3.53 -14.93
N GLY A 384 38.38 2.34 -15.18
CA GLY A 384 37.24 1.81 -14.42
C GLY A 384 35.87 2.26 -14.93
N LEU A 385 35.78 3.02 -16.03
CA LEU A 385 34.52 3.30 -16.71
C LEU A 385 34.48 2.56 -18.05
N ALA A 386 33.33 1.97 -18.39
CA ALA A 386 33.12 1.30 -19.67
C ALA A 386 31.94 1.91 -20.42
N GLN A 387 31.99 1.85 -21.76
CA GLN A 387 30.90 2.27 -22.63
C GLN A 387 29.61 1.52 -22.28
N ARG A 388 28.54 2.28 -22.02
CA ARG A 388 27.22 1.73 -21.70
C ARG A 388 26.11 2.33 -22.56
N ARG A 389 25.23 1.47 -23.08
CA ARG A 389 23.94 1.88 -23.65
C ARG A 389 22.90 1.89 -22.53
N VAL A 390 22.30 3.05 -22.31
CA VAL A 390 21.19 3.24 -21.36
C VAL A 390 19.93 3.29 -22.20
N GLU A 391 19.03 2.32 -22.04
CA GLU A 391 17.81 2.23 -22.87
C GLU A 391 16.55 2.35 -22.02
N GLU A 392 16.50 1.63 -20.90
CA GLU A 392 15.29 1.53 -20.07
C GLU A 392 15.37 2.48 -18.87
N ILE A 393 14.73 3.65 -19.01
CA ILE A 393 14.57 4.63 -17.92
C ILE A 393 13.12 4.61 -17.46
N SER A 394 12.90 4.19 -16.22
CA SER A 394 11.57 4.09 -15.61
C SER A 394 11.34 5.19 -14.57
N GLU A 395 10.07 5.54 -14.37
CA GLU A 395 9.61 6.50 -13.38
C GLU A 395 8.71 5.79 -12.37
N LEU A 396 9.01 5.94 -11.07
CA LEU A 396 8.18 5.42 -9.98
C LEU A 396 7.69 6.59 -9.11
N THR A 397 6.58 7.19 -9.55
CA THR A 397 5.99 8.38 -8.92
C THR A 397 4.47 8.29 -8.83
N SER A 398 3.86 9.21 -8.09
CA SER A 398 2.40 9.30 -7.94
C SER A 398 1.62 9.58 -9.22
N ARG A 399 2.31 9.79 -10.35
CA ARG A 399 1.71 9.93 -11.67
C ARG A 399 1.52 8.60 -12.39
N VAL A 400 2.24 7.56 -11.98
CA VAL A 400 2.09 6.22 -12.54
C VAL A 400 0.73 5.66 -12.15
N SER A 401 0.03 5.06 -13.11
CA SER A 401 -1.27 4.45 -12.86
C SER A 401 -1.12 3.24 -11.93
N SER A 402 -2.11 2.99 -11.07
CA SER A 402 -2.12 1.81 -10.20
C SER A 402 -2.04 0.48 -10.96
N GLN A 403 -2.45 0.48 -12.24
CA GLN A 403 -2.40 -0.70 -13.10
C GLN A 403 -0.99 -0.97 -13.64
N ASP A 404 -0.19 0.07 -13.85
CA ASP A 404 1.17 -0.05 -14.36
C ASP A 404 2.22 -0.37 -13.28
N ILE A 405 1.92 -0.03 -12.02
CA ILE A 405 2.85 -0.23 -10.90
C ILE A 405 3.31 -1.69 -10.78
N PRO A 406 2.42 -2.72 -10.75
CA PRO A 406 2.87 -4.11 -10.65
C PRO A 406 3.84 -4.48 -11.76
N ARG A 407 3.52 -4.07 -13.00
CA ARG A 407 4.39 -4.32 -14.16
C ARG A 407 5.78 -3.69 -14.01
N TYR A 408 5.86 -2.47 -13.46
CA TYR A 408 7.16 -1.83 -13.21
C TYR A 408 7.93 -2.49 -12.07
N LEU A 409 7.25 -2.98 -11.03
CA LEU A 409 7.89 -3.72 -9.95
C LEU A 409 8.44 -5.07 -10.45
N ASP A 410 7.63 -5.82 -11.20
CA ASP A 410 8.06 -7.05 -11.86
C ASP A 410 9.27 -6.79 -12.78
N GLN A 411 9.25 -5.69 -13.54
CA GLN A 411 10.37 -5.30 -14.40
C GLN A 411 11.63 -4.89 -13.60
N LEU A 412 11.48 -4.29 -12.43
CA LEU A 412 12.60 -3.98 -11.53
C LEU A 412 13.25 -5.26 -10.98
N GLU A 413 12.51 -6.36 -10.84
CA GLU A 413 13.04 -7.65 -10.40
C GLU A 413 13.85 -8.37 -11.49
N VAL A 414 13.67 -8.03 -12.77
CA VAL A 414 14.41 -8.66 -13.89
C VAL A 414 15.90 -8.31 -13.80
N PRO A 415 16.81 -9.30 -13.69
CA PRO A 415 18.25 -9.06 -13.60
C PRO A 415 18.92 -8.82 -14.96
N PHE A 416 20.04 -8.13 -14.93
CA PHE A 416 21.05 -8.14 -15.99
C PHE A 416 21.80 -9.48 -15.92
N ASP A 417 21.41 -10.40 -16.81
CA ASP A 417 22.10 -11.67 -17.00
C ASP A 417 23.02 -11.62 -18.24
N GLY A 418 24.04 -12.47 -18.26
CA GLY A 418 25.01 -12.50 -19.35
C GLY A 418 25.90 -13.74 -19.33
N THR A 419 26.54 -13.99 -20.46
CA THR A 419 27.54 -15.07 -20.60
C THR A 419 28.89 -14.49 -20.91
N PHE A 420 29.95 -15.16 -20.47
CA PHE A 420 31.31 -14.76 -20.81
C PHE A 420 31.59 -14.99 -22.31
N ASP A 421 32.05 -13.95 -23.01
CA ASP A 421 32.53 -14.02 -24.38
C ASP A 421 34.08 -14.10 -24.38
N PRO A 422 34.66 -15.27 -24.72
CA PRO A 422 36.11 -15.44 -24.73
C PRO A 422 36.84 -14.58 -25.77
N ALA A 423 36.18 -14.20 -26.87
CA ALA A 423 36.79 -13.41 -27.94
C ALA A 423 36.93 -11.94 -27.54
N LEU A 424 35.94 -11.41 -26.81
CA LEU A 424 35.97 -10.05 -26.28
C LEU A 424 36.63 -9.95 -24.89
N GLY A 425 36.89 -11.08 -24.24
CA GLY A 425 37.49 -11.15 -22.91
C GLY A 425 36.59 -10.57 -21.81
N LYS A 426 35.26 -10.56 -22.03
CA LYS A 426 34.30 -9.91 -21.13
C LYS A 426 32.95 -10.59 -21.12
N TRP A 427 32.16 -10.32 -20.09
CA TRP A 427 30.77 -10.73 -20.04
C TRP A 427 29.90 -9.86 -20.93
N VAL A 428 29.01 -10.50 -21.68
CA VAL A 428 28.05 -9.84 -22.56
C VAL A 428 26.64 -10.26 -22.20
N THR A 429 25.71 -9.32 -22.27
CA THR A 429 24.30 -9.58 -22.03
C THR A 429 23.72 -10.34 -23.23
N ASN A 430 23.30 -11.58 -23.02
CA ASN A 430 22.63 -12.38 -24.03
C ASN A 430 21.13 -12.32 -23.79
N ARG A 431 20.38 -11.76 -24.75
CA ARG A 431 18.92 -11.73 -24.69
C ARG A 431 18.29 -12.24 -25.97
N LYS A 432 17.22 -13.02 -25.80
CA LYS A 432 16.39 -13.42 -26.93
C LYS A 432 15.40 -12.30 -27.27
N PRO A 433 15.07 -12.13 -28.56
CA PRO A 433 14.00 -11.21 -28.96
C PRO A 433 12.69 -11.56 -28.22
N GLY A 434 12.11 -10.58 -27.53
CA GLY A 434 10.85 -10.73 -26.79
C GLY A 434 10.97 -10.94 -25.28
N GLU A 435 12.17 -11.13 -24.73
CA GLU A 435 12.37 -11.17 -23.27
C GLU A 435 12.24 -9.77 -22.64
N ALA A 436 11.77 -9.73 -21.39
CA ALA A 436 11.65 -8.49 -20.63
C ALA A 436 13.03 -7.84 -20.41
N ARG A 437 13.09 -6.51 -20.56
CA ARG A 437 14.31 -5.73 -20.36
C ARG A 437 14.38 -5.20 -18.91
N PRO A 438 15.46 -5.43 -18.15
CA PRO A 438 15.76 -4.74 -16.91
C PRO A 438 15.85 -3.25 -17.13
N ILE A 439 15.56 -2.56 -16.05
CA ILE A 439 15.64 -1.10 -15.98
C ILE A 439 17.09 -0.69 -15.73
N ASP A 440 17.62 0.19 -16.58
CA ASP A 440 18.94 0.80 -16.40
C ASP A 440 18.92 1.85 -15.29
N ALA A 441 17.88 2.68 -15.26
CA ALA A 441 17.69 3.71 -14.24
C ALA A 441 16.22 3.85 -13.84
N VAL A 442 15.96 3.85 -12.53
CA VAL A 442 14.63 4.12 -11.98
C VAL A 442 14.66 5.44 -11.22
N LEU A 443 13.84 6.39 -11.66
CA LEU A 443 13.69 7.69 -11.02
C LEU A 443 12.45 7.67 -10.13
N ALA A 444 12.63 7.92 -8.84
CA ALA A 444 11.57 7.76 -7.86
C ALA A 444 11.50 8.93 -6.87
N THR A 445 10.32 9.10 -6.27
CA THR A 445 10.11 9.94 -5.08
C THR A 445 9.80 9.05 -3.87
N ASN A 446 9.08 9.57 -2.87
CA ASN A 446 8.60 8.85 -1.69
C ASN A 446 7.86 7.54 -1.99
N MET A 447 7.44 7.30 -3.24
CA MET A 447 6.89 5.99 -3.63
C MET A 447 7.88 4.84 -3.47
N LEU A 448 9.19 5.08 -3.61
CA LEU A 448 10.20 4.04 -3.37
C LEU A 448 10.43 3.81 -1.88
N SER A 449 10.30 4.86 -1.06
CA SER A 449 10.57 4.76 0.39
C SER A 449 9.55 3.89 1.11
N VAL A 450 8.36 3.70 0.53
CA VAL A 450 7.26 2.92 1.11
C VAL A 450 6.91 1.70 0.25
N GLY A 451 6.97 0.51 0.84
CA GLY A 451 6.31 -0.68 0.27
C GLY A 451 6.94 -1.35 -0.95
N VAL A 452 8.05 -0.84 -1.51
CA VAL A 452 8.74 -1.49 -2.64
C VAL A 452 9.76 -2.50 -2.11
N ASP A 453 9.59 -3.77 -2.45
CA ASP A 453 10.50 -4.86 -2.05
C ASP A 453 11.28 -5.40 -3.26
N VAL A 454 12.42 -4.77 -3.60
CA VAL A 454 13.32 -5.25 -4.65
C VAL A 454 14.67 -5.56 -4.03
N ASN A 455 15.03 -6.84 -3.96
CA ASN A 455 16.19 -7.31 -3.21
C ASN A 455 17.55 -7.05 -3.88
N ARG A 456 17.55 -6.84 -5.21
CA ARG A 456 18.79 -6.77 -6.00
C ARG A 456 19.42 -5.38 -6.07
N LEU A 457 18.75 -4.30 -5.69
CA LEU A 457 19.26 -2.94 -5.93
C LEU A 457 20.48 -2.61 -5.03
N GLY A 458 21.59 -2.20 -5.66
CA GLY A 458 22.90 -1.99 -5.04
C GLY A 458 23.43 -0.54 -5.10
N VAL A 459 22.84 0.34 -5.91
CA VAL A 459 23.31 1.74 -6.02
C VAL A 459 22.17 2.77 -6.07
N MET A 460 22.33 3.88 -5.35
CA MET A 460 21.38 4.99 -5.30
C MET A 460 22.07 6.35 -5.39
N VAL A 461 21.47 7.28 -6.12
CA VAL A 461 21.78 8.72 -6.08
C VAL A 461 20.58 9.48 -5.52
N VAL A 462 20.79 10.19 -4.41
CA VAL A 462 19.80 11.02 -3.75
C VAL A 462 20.01 12.48 -4.14
N ASN A 463 18.99 13.13 -4.69
CA ASN A 463 19.06 14.53 -5.10
C ASN A 463 18.65 15.49 -3.97
N GLY A 464 19.66 15.99 -3.24
CA GLY A 464 19.51 16.85 -2.08
C GLY A 464 18.99 16.10 -0.86
N GLN A 465 19.16 16.67 0.33
CA GLN A 465 18.65 16.04 1.55
C GLN A 465 17.12 16.06 1.57
N PRO A 466 16.42 14.94 1.81
CA PRO A 466 14.98 14.91 2.04
C PRO A 466 14.53 15.80 3.20
N LYS A 467 13.24 16.14 3.24
CA LYS A 467 12.73 17.04 4.29
C LYS A 467 12.72 16.38 5.67
N GLY A 468 12.45 15.07 5.72
CA GLY A 468 12.45 14.30 6.96
C GLY A 468 13.58 13.27 6.97
N THR A 469 14.21 13.09 8.13
CA THR A 469 15.25 12.06 8.31
C THR A 469 14.66 10.65 8.18
N ALA A 470 13.43 10.43 8.67
CA ALA A 470 12.73 9.15 8.49
C ALA A 470 12.58 8.78 7.00
N GLU A 471 12.19 9.74 6.17
CA GLU A 471 12.05 9.55 4.71
C GLU A 471 13.40 9.18 4.07
N TYR A 472 14.49 9.86 4.46
CA TYR A 472 15.83 9.56 3.98
C TYR A 472 16.30 8.15 4.34
N ILE A 473 16.09 7.71 5.59
CA ILE A 473 16.44 6.36 6.04
C ILE A 473 15.61 5.32 5.27
N GLN A 474 14.30 5.54 5.12
CA GLN A 474 13.41 4.63 4.41
C GLN A 474 13.70 4.52 2.91
N ALA A 475 14.05 5.64 2.27
CA ALA A 475 14.44 5.64 0.86
C ALA A 475 15.77 4.92 0.65
N THR A 476 16.80 5.29 1.41
CA THR A 476 18.17 4.78 1.20
C THR A 476 18.34 3.33 1.66
N SER A 477 17.50 2.84 2.58
CA SER A 477 17.46 1.43 2.98
C SER A 477 16.86 0.47 1.94
N ARG A 478 16.35 1.00 0.81
CA ARG A 478 15.88 0.19 -0.34
C ARG A 478 17.02 -0.34 -1.20
N VAL A 479 18.23 0.16 -0.97
CA VAL A 479 19.46 -0.31 -1.63
C VAL A 479 20.36 -0.98 -0.61
N GLY A 480 21.16 -1.95 -1.06
CA GLY A 480 22.18 -2.59 -0.21
C GLY A 480 21.58 -3.47 0.89
N ARG A 481 20.52 -4.23 0.56
CA ARG A 481 19.85 -5.16 1.48
C ARG A 481 20.55 -6.51 1.55
N THR A 482 20.73 -7.12 0.38
CA THR A 482 21.43 -8.40 0.20
C THR A 482 22.84 -8.17 -0.35
N PRO A 483 23.02 -7.46 -1.48
CA PRO A 483 24.36 -7.05 -1.92
C PRO A 483 24.84 -5.82 -1.13
N PRO A 484 26.17 -5.55 -1.07
CA PRO A 484 26.69 -4.30 -0.54
C PRO A 484 26.16 -3.10 -1.32
N GLY A 485 25.77 -2.03 -0.61
CA GLY A 485 25.15 -0.85 -1.21
C GLY A 485 26.06 0.38 -1.28
N LEU A 486 25.86 1.22 -2.30
CA LEU A 486 26.44 2.57 -2.38
C LEU A 486 25.35 3.62 -2.55
N VAL A 487 25.30 4.59 -1.65
CA VAL A 487 24.35 5.71 -1.68
C VAL A 487 25.12 7.02 -1.80
N ALA A 488 24.92 7.75 -2.90
CA ALA A 488 25.51 9.06 -3.11
C ALA A 488 24.46 10.17 -2.98
N THR A 489 24.63 11.06 -2.01
CA THR A 489 23.73 12.18 -1.77
C THR A 489 24.33 13.44 -2.38
N VAL A 490 23.74 13.92 -3.48
CA VAL A 490 24.17 15.12 -4.20
C VAL A 490 23.56 16.34 -3.53
N LEU A 491 24.35 17.07 -2.77
CA LEU A 491 23.97 18.20 -1.94
C LEU A 491 24.27 19.51 -2.68
N THR A 492 23.28 20.39 -2.77
CA THR A 492 23.39 21.65 -3.52
C THR A 492 24.08 22.71 -2.66
N TRP A 493 25.27 23.16 -3.05
CA TRP A 493 26.03 24.18 -2.32
C TRP A 493 25.26 25.50 -2.09
N ALA A 494 24.39 25.88 -3.04
CA ALA A 494 23.58 27.09 -2.95
C ALA A 494 22.34 26.96 -2.03
N ARG A 495 22.06 25.77 -1.48
CA ARG A 495 20.96 25.55 -0.54
C ARG A 495 21.53 25.40 0.87
N PRO A 496 21.27 26.35 1.80
CA PRO A 496 21.83 26.32 3.15
C PRO A 496 21.62 25.00 3.90
N ARG A 497 20.43 24.39 3.74
CA ARG A 497 20.14 23.08 4.34
C ARG A 497 21.04 21.97 3.81
N ASP A 498 21.18 21.87 2.49
CA ASP A 498 22.01 20.83 1.88
C ASP A 498 23.49 21.02 2.28
N LEU A 499 23.95 22.27 2.35
CA LEU A 499 25.31 22.59 2.78
C LEU A 499 25.56 22.18 4.24
N SER A 500 24.63 22.48 5.15
CA SER A 500 24.73 22.07 6.56
C SER A 500 24.78 20.55 6.72
N HIS A 501 23.99 19.80 5.95
CA HIS A 501 24.07 18.34 5.93
C HIS A 501 25.37 17.81 5.32
N TYR A 502 25.98 18.53 4.37
CA TYR A 502 27.27 18.16 3.80
C TYR A 502 28.40 18.37 4.81
N GLU A 503 28.41 19.50 5.50
CA GLU A 503 29.42 19.84 6.52
C GLU A 503 29.42 18.87 7.70
N THR A 504 28.26 18.29 8.03
CA THR A 504 28.09 17.35 9.14
C THR A 504 27.88 15.91 8.67
N PHE A 505 28.19 15.59 7.41
CA PHE A 505 27.73 14.37 6.74
C PHE A 505 28.07 13.08 7.51
N GLU A 506 29.33 12.91 7.93
CA GLU A 506 29.76 11.71 8.65
C GLU A 506 29.05 11.56 10.00
N HIS A 507 29.05 12.64 10.80
CA HIS A 507 28.39 12.65 12.10
C HIS A 507 26.88 12.41 11.99
N TYR A 508 26.23 13.05 11.01
CA TYR A 508 24.82 12.85 10.73
C TYR A 508 24.52 11.39 10.39
N HIS A 509 25.30 10.73 9.52
CA HIS A 509 25.06 9.32 9.16
C HIS A 509 25.40 8.35 10.30
N ALA A 510 26.39 8.66 11.14
CA ALA A 510 26.69 7.88 12.34
C ALA A 510 25.57 7.93 13.39
N THR A 511 24.75 8.99 13.38
CA THR A 511 23.72 9.25 14.40
C THR A 511 22.31 9.45 13.83
N PHE A 512 22.07 9.16 12.55
CA PHE A 512 20.85 9.54 11.82
C PHE A 512 19.52 9.12 12.46
N TYR A 513 19.47 8.03 13.23
CA TYR A 513 18.26 7.62 13.96
C TYR A 513 17.89 8.59 15.09
N GLN A 514 18.84 9.31 15.66
CA GLN A 514 18.60 10.35 16.68
C GLN A 514 17.89 11.59 16.09
N HIS A 515 18.14 11.83 14.80
CA HIS A 515 17.57 12.96 14.04
C HIS A 515 16.17 12.67 13.49
N VAL A 516 15.63 11.47 13.72
CA VAL A 516 14.25 11.14 13.36
C VAL A 516 13.28 12.03 14.14
N GLU A 517 12.45 12.75 13.40
CA GLU A 517 11.51 13.72 13.92
C GLU A 517 10.37 13.03 14.69
N ALA A 518 9.94 13.62 15.81
CA ALA A 518 8.70 13.21 16.45
C ALA A 518 7.53 13.72 15.61
N GLN A 519 6.75 12.78 15.07
CA GLN A 519 5.55 13.11 14.32
C GLN A 519 4.41 13.46 15.26
N SER A 520 3.66 14.51 14.93
CA SER A 520 2.50 14.95 15.71
C SER A 520 1.19 14.73 14.95
N VAL A 521 0.13 14.47 15.71
CA VAL A 521 -1.25 14.27 15.25
C VAL A 521 -2.20 14.93 16.25
N THR A 522 -3.20 15.66 15.78
CA THR A 522 -4.07 16.48 16.64
C THR A 522 -5.56 16.40 16.23
N PRO A 523 -6.19 15.22 16.36
CA PRO A 523 -7.52 14.91 15.78
C PRO A 523 -8.67 15.81 16.24
N PHE A 524 -8.59 16.39 17.44
CA PHE A 524 -9.61 17.29 17.99
C PHE A 524 -9.18 18.77 17.96
N SER A 525 -8.23 19.12 17.08
CA SER A 525 -7.91 20.52 16.79
C SER A 525 -9.08 21.21 16.07
N PRO A 526 -9.27 22.54 16.22
CA PRO A 526 -10.42 23.22 15.61
C PRO A 526 -10.53 22.99 14.11
N ARG A 527 -9.41 22.95 13.39
CA ARG A 527 -9.38 22.69 11.94
C ARG A 527 -9.68 21.23 11.57
N ALA A 528 -9.38 20.28 12.46
CA ALA A 528 -9.75 18.89 12.25
C ALA A 528 -11.25 18.69 12.47
N LEU A 529 -11.81 19.31 13.52
CA LEU A 529 -13.26 19.31 13.80
C LEU A 529 -14.04 19.91 12.62
N ASP A 530 -13.68 21.12 12.19
CA ASP A 530 -14.24 21.84 11.03
C ASP A 530 -14.27 20.97 9.76
N ARG A 531 -13.24 20.15 9.53
CA ARG A 531 -13.13 19.35 8.30
C ARG A 531 -13.73 17.95 8.37
N GLY A 532 -13.79 17.32 9.55
CA GLY A 532 -14.03 15.88 9.65
C GLY A 532 -15.08 15.45 10.65
N LEU A 533 -15.52 16.32 11.56
CA LEU A 533 -16.42 15.95 12.65
C LEU A 533 -17.76 15.46 12.12
N THR A 534 -18.34 16.17 11.15
CA THR A 534 -19.60 15.79 10.49
C THR A 534 -19.51 14.38 9.88
N GLY A 535 -18.41 14.08 9.19
CA GLY A 535 -18.21 12.77 8.58
C GLY A 535 -18.09 11.64 9.61
N ALA A 536 -17.35 11.86 10.69
CA ALA A 536 -17.23 10.88 11.78
C ALA A 536 -18.56 10.66 12.51
N MET A 537 -19.28 11.74 12.83
CA MET A 537 -20.59 11.68 13.50
C MET A 537 -21.65 10.97 12.65
N LEU A 538 -21.79 11.36 11.39
CA LEU A 538 -22.75 10.71 10.47
C LEU A 538 -22.43 9.24 10.27
N SER A 539 -21.14 8.87 10.23
CA SER A 539 -20.74 7.47 10.15
C SER A 539 -21.22 6.66 11.35
N ILE A 540 -21.13 7.20 12.58
CA ILE A 540 -21.65 6.53 13.78
C ILE A 540 -23.16 6.41 13.70
N MET A 541 -23.86 7.53 13.46
CA MET A 541 -25.32 7.55 13.48
C MET A 541 -25.93 6.59 12.45
N ARG A 542 -25.44 6.69 11.20
CA ARG A 542 -25.96 5.91 10.08
C ARG A 542 -25.74 4.41 10.23
N HIS A 543 -24.61 4.01 10.81
CA HIS A 543 -24.26 2.60 10.94
C HIS A 543 -24.67 1.98 12.29
N THR A 544 -25.11 2.79 13.25
CA THR A 544 -25.57 2.32 14.56
C THR A 544 -27.09 2.24 14.65
N TYR A 545 -27.81 3.21 14.07
CA TYR A 545 -29.26 3.35 14.27
C TYR A 545 -30.02 3.11 12.96
N ASP A 546 -30.93 2.13 12.97
CA ASP A 546 -31.69 1.71 11.78
C ASP A 546 -32.51 2.82 11.11
N PRO A 547 -33.18 3.74 11.85
CA PRO A 547 -33.93 4.83 11.23
C PRO A 547 -33.10 5.73 10.30
N PHE A 548 -31.78 5.83 10.54
CA PHE A 548 -30.88 6.68 9.77
C PHE A 548 -30.05 5.93 8.75
N ALA A 549 -30.19 4.61 8.68
CA ALA A 549 -29.33 3.77 7.86
C ALA A 549 -29.55 4.04 6.36
N ALA A 550 -30.81 4.09 5.90
CA ALA A 550 -31.15 4.33 4.50
C ALA A 550 -30.95 5.81 4.10
N ASN A 551 -30.80 6.09 2.80
CA ASN A 551 -30.56 7.46 2.31
C ASN A 551 -31.74 8.40 2.60
N ASP A 552 -32.96 7.91 2.39
CA ASP A 552 -34.21 8.57 2.75
C ASP A 552 -34.42 8.63 4.28
N GLY A 553 -33.79 7.72 5.04
CA GLY A 553 -33.79 7.71 6.50
C GLY A 553 -33.24 8.99 7.15
N ALA A 554 -32.46 9.80 6.42
CA ALA A 554 -32.08 11.14 6.88
C ALA A 554 -33.29 12.02 7.22
N GLY A 555 -34.44 11.83 6.56
CA GLY A 555 -35.68 12.55 6.86
C GLY A 555 -36.29 12.22 8.23
N ALA A 556 -35.89 11.11 8.85
CA ALA A 556 -36.29 10.79 10.22
C ALA A 556 -35.59 11.71 11.26
N MET A 557 -34.56 12.45 10.86
CA MET A 557 -33.84 13.37 11.71
C MET A 557 -34.61 14.69 11.89
N ASN A 558 -35.60 14.67 12.78
CA ASN A 558 -36.54 15.80 12.99
C ASN A 558 -36.18 16.74 14.15
N SER A 559 -35.24 16.37 15.02
CA SER A 559 -34.80 17.20 16.15
C SER A 559 -33.37 16.88 16.59
N PRO A 560 -32.49 17.87 16.82
CA PRO A 560 -31.15 17.63 17.35
C PRO A 560 -31.14 17.05 18.78
N SER A 561 -32.28 17.07 19.48
CA SER A 561 -32.44 16.47 20.82
C SER A 561 -32.84 15.00 20.82
N ARG A 562 -32.91 14.35 19.65
CA ARG A 562 -33.14 12.90 19.59
C ARG A 562 -32.09 12.14 20.37
N LYS A 563 -32.50 11.07 21.03
CA LYS A 563 -31.62 10.23 21.86
C LYS A 563 -30.40 9.74 21.07
N GLU A 564 -30.60 9.30 19.84
CA GLU A 564 -29.54 8.79 18.97
C GLU A 564 -28.46 9.85 18.67
N MET A 565 -28.85 11.12 18.53
CA MET A 565 -27.93 12.26 18.36
C MET A 565 -27.18 12.54 19.65
N LEU A 566 -27.88 12.59 20.79
CA LEU A 566 -27.27 12.84 22.10
C LEU A 566 -26.29 11.73 22.50
N ASP A 567 -26.62 10.47 22.25
CA ASP A 567 -25.76 9.32 22.49
C ASP A 567 -24.50 9.39 21.61
N THR A 568 -24.65 9.80 20.34
CA THR A 568 -23.50 10.02 19.42
C THR A 568 -22.60 11.16 19.89
N ILE A 569 -23.18 12.30 20.28
CA ILE A 569 -22.44 13.44 20.85
C ILE A 569 -21.66 12.98 22.08
N GLY A 570 -22.29 12.22 22.98
CA GLY A 570 -21.68 11.67 24.19
C GLY A 570 -20.48 10.78 23.87
N ALA A 571 -20.62 9.87 22.90
CA ALA A 571 -19.53 8.97 22.49
C ALA A 571 -18.32 9.74 21.92
N VAL A 572 -18.56 10.71 21.03
CA VAL A 572 -17.49 11.52 20.44
C VAL A 572 -16.82 12.40 21.50
N ALA A 573 -17.60 13.06 22.36
CA ALA A 573 -17.08 13.92 23.42
C ALA A 573 -16.29 13.13 24.48
N ALA A 574 -16.74 11.93 24.84
CA ALA A 574 -16.01 11.03 25.72
C ALA A 574 -14.63 10.68 25.14
N ARG A 575 -14.56 10.36 23.83
CA ARG A 575 -13.27 10.12 23.17
C ARG A 575 -12.39 11.36 23.15
N THR A 576 -12.94 12.55 22.89
CA THR A 576 -12.16 13.80 22.94
C THR A 576 -11.48 13.97 24.29
N TRP A 577 -12.22 13.73 25.38
CA TRP A 577 -11.70 13.79 26.74
C TRP A 577 -10.61 12.74 26.98
N GLU A 578 -10.84 11.49 26.62
CA GLU A 578 -9.88 10.39 26.84
C GLU A 578 -8.58 10.57 26.05
N VAL A 579 -8.65 11.20 24.88
CA VAL A 579 -7.47 11.44 24.03
C VAL A 579 -6.70 12.68 24.46
N ILE A 580 -7.38 13.78 24.77
CA ILE A 580 -6.75 15.09 24.97
C ILE A 580 -6.61 15.48 26.46
N GLU A 581 -7.45 14.93 27.35
CA GLU A 581 -7.52 15.29 28.77
C GLU A 581 -7.79 16.79 29.02
N ASP A 582 -8.53 17.44 28.10
CA ASP A 582 -8.85 18.87 28.13
C ASP A 582 -10.37 19.09 28.10
N SER A 583 -10.90 19.73 29.14
CA SER A 583 -12.33 20.00 29.31
C SER A 583 -12.84 21.07 28.34
N GLY A 584 -12.00 22.04 27.97
CA GLY A 584 -12.30 23.05 26.96
C GLY A 584 -12.42 22.43 25.56
N LYS A 585 -11.56 21.47 25.23
CA LYS A 585 -11.64 20.71 23.95
C LYS A 585 -12.87 19.82 23.87
N LYS A 586 -13.22 19.16 24.98
CA LYS A 586 -14.48 18.42 25.10
C LYS A 586 -15.68 19.33 24.83
N THR A 587 -15.75 20.46 25.54
CA THR A 587 -16.83 21.44 25.41
C THR A 587 -16.92 22.02 23.99
N LEU A 588 -15.77 22.33 23.37
CA LEU A 588 -15.72 22.78 21.98
C LEU A 588 -16.27 21.72 21.03
N THR A 589 -15.89 20.45 21.21
CA THR A 589 -16.36 19.35 20.36
C THR A 589 -17.88 19.17 20.48
N GLU A 590 -18.41 19.23 21.71
CA GLU A 590 -19.86 19.20 21.94
C GLU A 590 -20.58 20.40 21.30
N ALA A 591 -20.00 21.59 21.39
CA ALA A 591 -20.57 22.79 20.80
C ALA A 591 -20.60 22.74 19.27
N GLU A 592 -19.54 22.25 18.63
CA GLU A 592 -19.48 22.12 17.16
C GLU A 592 -20.44 21.06 16.62
N MET A 593 -20.84 20.03 17.40
CA MET A 593 -21.88 19.08 16.98
C MET A 593 -23.31 19.58 17.19
N LYS A 594 -23.49 20.60 18.04
CA LYS A 594 -24.80 21.23 18.31
C LYS A 594 -25.12 22.37 17.33
N ARG A 595 -24.11 22.92 16.67
CA ARG A 595 -24.25 23.87 15.56
C ARG A 595 -24.71 23.14 14.30
#